data_AF-A0A661S581-F1
#
_entry.id   AF-A0A661S581-F1
#
_cell.length_a   1.000
_cell.length_b   1.000
_cell.length_c   1.000
_cell.angle_alpha   90.00
_cell.angle_beta   90.00
_cell.angle_gamma   90.00
#
_symmetry.space_group_name_H-M   'P 1'
#
loop_
_entity.id
_entity.type
_entity.pdbx_description
1 polymer ?
#
loop_
_entity_poly.entity_id
_entity_poly.type
_entity_poly.pdbx_seq_one_letter_code
_entity_poly.pdbx_strand_id
1 'polypeptide(L)'
;MIFCKHRDCLSREERLRRSYYEVLRDELDQFVLGYSLVGSYNNFLRLRTPYPFVELRELKPRARIPSVEFDAQNSFLIIFSEDFIHKKHKKYIRYFDANKTTKNNLLRHKYFPNVENFNRNLKFFENRDFFSLLRSLLPIDYALLIQRNQQTKVKYGLTHFHVRIDWPIAEASEDLARDLRYISKDLYEKGDKYAEDFQKKLFEYYGVPVMAGGRRTAAIVAAQYFRQLPGITTVYV
;
A
#
# COMPACT_ATOMS: atom_id res chain seq x y z
N MET A 1 -17.22 -10.04 11.35
CA MET A 1 -16.13 -9.06 11.16
C MET A 1 -16.48 -8.22 9.95
N ILE A 2 -16.61 -6.91 10.10
CA ILE A 2 -17.04 -6.01 9.03
C ILE A 2 -15.90 -5.00 8.83
N PHE A 3 -14.99 -5.30 7.91
CA PHE A 3 -13.78 -4.49 7.67
C PHE A 3 -14.04 -3.22 6.85
N CYS A 4 -15.23 -3.11 6.26
CA CYS A 4 -15.74 -1.91 5.60
C CYS A 4 -17.26 -1.95 5.65
N LYS A 5 -17.93 -0.80 5.54
CA LYS A 5 -19.42 -0.77 5.52
C LYS A 5 -19.95 -1.70 4.44
N HIS A 6 -20.90 -2.58 4.76
CA HIS A 6 -21.51 -3.45 3.74
C HIS A 6 -22.19 -2.62 2.64
N ARG A 7 -22.16 -3.15 1.41
CA ARG A 7 -22.73 -2.48 0.23
C ARG A 7 -24.20 -2.12 0.41
N ASP A 8 -24.94 -2.94 1.16
CA ASP A 8 -26.36 -2.71 1.45
C ASP A 8 -26.61 -1.50 2.36
N CYS A 9 -25.68 -1.20 3.26
CA CYS A 9 -25.74 -0.05 4.17
C CYS A 9 -25.30 1.27 3.52
N LEU A 10 -24.81 1.23 2.27
CA LEU A 10 -24.34 2.41 1.55
C LEU A 10 -25.47 3.14 0.83
N SER A 11 -25.36 4.45 0.76
CA SER A 11 -26.21 5.27 -0.11
C SER A 11 -25.98 4.90 -1.59
N ARG A 12 -26.92 5.29 -2.47
CA ARG A 12 -26.77 5.05 -3.93
C ARG A 12 -25.47 5.66 -4.48
N GLU A 13 -25.10 6.85 -4.02
CA GLU A 13 -23.86 7.52 -4.42
C GLU A 13 -22.62 6.75 -3.95
N GLU A 14 -22.60 6.30 -2.70
CA GLU A 14 -21.51 5.50 -2.14
C GLU A 14 -21.37 4.14 -2.85
N ARG A 15 -22.48 3.49 -3.24
CA ARG A 15 -22.45 2.25 -4.02
C ARG A 15 -21.85 2.45 -5.42
N LEU A 16 -22.22 3.55 -6.09
CA LEU A 16 -21.64 3.91 -7.38
C LEU A 16 -20.15 4.20 -7.25
N ARG A 17 -19.76 4.97 -6.23
CA ARG A 17 -18.35 5.24 -5.91
C ARG A 17 -17.57 3.96 -5.72
N ARG A 18 -18.08 3.03 -4.89
CA ARG A 18 -17.41 1.75 -4.63
C ARG A 18 -17.27 0.90 -5.89
N SER A 19 -18.31 0.88 -6.73
CA SER A 19 -18.24 0.16 -8.00
C SER A 19 -17.19 0.77 -8.94
N TYR A 20 -17.06 2.10 -8.96
CA TYR A 20 -16.02 2.77 -9.74
C TYR A 20 -14.62 2.49 -9.19
N TYR A 21 -14.46 2.50 -7.85
CA TYR A 21 -13.22 2.11 -7.20
C TYR A 21 -12.81 0.67 -7.55
N GLU A 22 -13.74 -0.29 -7.50
CA GLU A 22 -13.48 -1.70 -7.81
C GLU A 22 -12.95 -1.86 -9.24
N VAL A 23 -13.57 -1.19 -10.23
CA VAL A 23 -13.11 -1.22 -11.64
C VAL A 23 -11.70 -0.65 -11.78
N LEU A 24 -11.42 0.52 -11.18
CA LEU A 24 -10.09 1.12 -11.26
C LEU A 24 -9.03 0.33 -10.49
N ARG A 25 -9.43 -0.37 -9.43
CA ARG A 25 -8.56 -1.26 -8.67
C ARG A 25 -8.16 -2.44 -9.54
N ASP A 26 -9.10 -3.06 -10.25
CA ASP A 26 -8.81 -4.19 -11.12
C ASP A 26 -7.86 -3.79 -12.27
N GLU A 27 -8.00 -2.56 -12.80
CA GLU A 27 -7.05 -1.99 -13.76
C GLU A 27 -5.65 -1.77 -13.15
N LEU A 28 -5.60 -1.26 -11.92
CA LEU A 28 -4.36 -1.10 -11.17
C LEU A 28 -3.69 -2.45 -10.84
N ASP A 29 -4.47 -3.48 -10.53
CA ASP A 29 -3.99 -4.85 -10.26
C ASP A 29 -3.22 -5.37 -11.48
N GLN A 30 -3.77 -5.25 -12.68
CA GLN A 30 -3.11 -5.66 -13.91
C GLN A 30 -1.79 -4.92 -14.14
N PHE A 31 -1.79 -3.60 -13.92
CA PHE A 31 -0.58 -2.80 -14.04
C PHE A 31 0.49 -3.21 -13.02
N VAL A 32 0.10 -3.39 -11.75
CA VAL A 32 1.03 -3.76 -10.67
C VAL A 32 1.60 -5.15 -10.94
N LEU A 33 0.79 -6.14 -11.32
CA LEU A 33 1.27 -7.48 -11.69
C LEU A 33 2.27 -7.43 -12.85
N GLY A 34 1.99 -6.63 -13.87
CA GLY A 34 2.90 -6.43 -15.00
C GLY A 34 4.22 -5.74 -14.59
N TYR A 35 4.17 -4.77 -13.68
CA TYR A 35 5.36 -4.09 -13.19
C TYR A 35 6.18 -4.95 -12.23
N SER A 36 5.54 -5.59 -11.26
CA SER A 36 6.18 -6.31 -10.15
C SER A 36 6.69 -7.68 -10.56
N LEU A 37 5.90 -8.48 -11.29
CA LEU A 37 6.27 -9.84 -11.66
C LEU A 37 7.01 -9.86 -13.00
N VAL A 38 6.32 -9.44 -14.07
CA VAL A 38 6.86 -9.50 -15.43
C VAL A 38 8.02 -8.52 -15.60
N GLY A 39 7.89 -7.31 -15.06
CA GLY A 39 8.96 -6.30 -15.08
C GLY A 39 10.22 -6.78 -14.34
N SER A 40 10.07 -7.31 -13.13
CA SER A 40 11.20 -7.86 -12.37
C SER A 40 11.83 -9.03 -13.11
N TYR A 41 11.05 -10.00 -13.59
CA TYR A 41 11.56 -11.13 -14.37
C TYR A 41 12.41 -10.68 -15.57
N ASN A 42 11.92 -9.69 -16.33
CA ASN A 42 12.67 -9.12 -17.44
C ASN A 42 13.96 -8.41 -17.01
N ASN A 43 14.01 -7.80 -15.82
CA ASN A 43 15.24 -7.23 -15.28
C ASN A 43 16.30 -8.31 -15.01
N PHE A 44 15.92 -9.45 -14.41
CA PHE A 44 16.83 -10.59 -14.23
C PHE A 44 17.37 -11.13 -15.55
N LEU A 45 16.51 -11.28 -16.56
CA LEU A 45 16.93 -11.68 -17.90
C LEU A 45 17.93 -10.70 -18.51
N ARG A 46 17.70 -9.39 -18.36
CA ARG A 46 18.62 -8.35 -18.85
C ARG A 46 19.98 -8.38 -18.15
N LEU A 47 19.99 -8.64 -16.85
CA LEU A 47 21.21 -8.78 -16.05
C LEU A 47 21.89 -10.15 -16.23
N ARG A 48 21.30 -11.06 -17.03
CA ARG A 48 21.76 -12.44 -17.23
C ARG A 48 21.89 -13.22 -15.91
N THR A 49 21.07 -12.88 -14.93
CA THR A 49 21.00 -13.58 -13.64
C THR A 49 19.77 -14.48 -13.62
N PRO A 50 19.86 -15.68 -13.02
CA PRO A 50 18.70 -16.55 -12.89
C PRO A 50 17.66 -15.90 -11.97
N TYR A 51 16.39 -15.97 -12.36
CA TYR A 51 15.29 -15.50 -11.51
C TYR A 51 15.17 -16.42 -10.28
N PRO A 52 15.08 -15.88 -9.06
CA PRO A 52 15.02 -16.66 -7.82
C PRO A 52 13.60 -17.24 -7.64
N PHE A 53 13.31 -18.34 -8.30
CA PHE A 53 12.08 -19.09 -8.08
C PHE A 53 12.07 -19.73 -6.69
N VAL A 54 10.92 -19.68 -6.03
CA VAL A 54 10.71 -20.30 -4.71
C VAL A 54 10.89 -21.82 -4.83
N GLU A 55 11.74 -22.38 -4.00
CA GLU A 55 11.94 -23.83 -3.97
C GLU A 55 10.83 -24.55 -3.18
N LEU A 56 10.54 -25.81 -3.52
CA LEU A 56 9.50 -26.61 -2.84
C LEU A 56 9.70 -26.74 -1.33
N ARG A 57 10.95 -26.68 -0.84
CA ARG A 57 11.26 -26.70 0.60
C ARG A 57 10.77 -25.45 1.33
N GLU A 58 10.70 -24.32 0.65
CA GLU A 58 10.27 -23.03 1.20
C GLU A 58 8.75 -22.91 1.30
N LEU A 59 8.02 -23.74 0.54
CA LEU A 59 6.56 -23.82 0.60
C LEU A 59 6.04 -24.64 1.80
N LYS A 60 6.93 -25.31 2.54
CA LYS A 60 6.55 -26.09 3.71
C LYS A 60 6.09 -25.17 4.86
N PRO A 61 5.06 -25.55 5.63
CA PRO A 61 4.68 -24.81 6.83
C PRO A 61 5.88 -24.60 7.75
N ARG A 62 6.08 -23.37 8.23
CA ARG A 62 7.22 -22.94 9.09
C ARG A 62 8.60 -22.92 8.41
N ALA A 63 8.68 -23.08 7.08
CA ALA A 63 9.94 -22.87 6.38
C ALA A 63 10.41 -21.41 6.56
N ARG A 64 11.71 -21.24 6.80
CA ARG A 64 12.30 -19.90 6.86
C ARG A 64 12.47 -19.40 5.42
N ILE A 65 11.64 -18.45 5.03
CA ILE A 65 11.77 -17.77 3.74
C ILE A 65 12.99 -16.85 3.81
N PRO A 66 13.97 -16.99 2.91
CA PRO A 66 15.14 -16.12 2.89
C PRO A 66 14.72 -14.66 2.67
N SER A 67 15.22 -13.76 3.51
CA SER A 67 14.93 -12.32 3.46
C SER A 67 15.88 -11.56 2.53
N VAL A 68 16.30 -12.18 1.42
CA VAL A 68 17.21 -11.55 0.46
C VAL A 68 16.39 -10.64 -0.44
N GLU A 69 16.71 -9.35 -0.43
CA GLU A 69 16.17 -8.40 -1.39
C GLU A 69 17.09 -8.39 -2.62
N PHE A 70 16.51 -8.51 -3.80
CA PHE A 70 17.26 -8.53 -5.05
C PHE A 70 17.12 -7.17 -5.73
N ASP A 71 18.24 -6.57 -6.13
CA ASP A 71 18.26 -5.27 -6.82
C ASP A 71 17.44 -5.26 -8.12
N ALA A 72 17.35 -6.41 -8.78
CA ALA A 72 16.58 -6.58 -10.03
C ALA A 72 15.06 -6.63 -9.80
N GLN A 73 14.61 -6.83 -8.56
CA GLN A 73 13.19 -6.79 -8.21
C GLN A 73 12.71 -5.35 -8.10
N ASN A 74 11.63 -5.04 -8.81
CA ASN A 74 11.01 -3.74 -8.74
C ASN A 74 10.33 -3.56 -7.38
N SER A 75 10.82 -2.61 -6.58
CA SER A 75 10.21 -2.25 -5.31
C SER A 75 9.20 -1.11 -5.47
N PHE A 76 8.10 -1.18 -4.73
CA PHE A 76 7.07 -0.14 -4.71
C PHE A 76 6.24 -0.26 -3.43
N LEU A 77 5.45 0.76 -3.14
CA LEU A 77 4.40 0.71 -2.15
C LEU A 77 3.29 1.64 -2.61
N ILE A 78 2.10 1.11 -2.87
CA ILE A 78 0.94 1.90 -3.32
C ILE A 78 -0.19 1.71 -2.32
N ILE A 79 -0.79 2.80 -1.90
CA ILE A 79 -2.01 2.82 -1.10
C ILE A 79 -3.10 3.42 -1.99
N PHE A 80 -4.11 2.63 -2.31
CA PHE A 80 -5.28 3.07 -3.04
C PHE A 80 -6.50 3.05 -2.13
N SER A 81 -7.06 4.22 -1.83
CA SER A 81 -8.22 4.35 -0.94
C SER A 81 -9.48 4.77 -1.70
N GLU A 82 -10.60 4.09 -1.42
CA GLU A 82 -11.94 4.40 -1.96
C GLU A 82 -12.38 5.82 -1.61
N ASP A 83 -11.96 6.33 -0.46
CA ASP A 83 -12.36 7.64 0.04
C ASP A 83 -11.15 8.52 0.40
N PHE A 84 -11.43 9.78 0.74
CA PHE A 84 -10.40 10.71 1.20
C PHE A 84 -9.96 10.41 2.64
N ILE A 85 -8.65 10.36 2.88
CA ILE A 85 -8.09 10.15 4.23
C ILE A 85 -8.20 11.44 5.05
N HIS A 86 -9.14 11.50 5.99
CA HIS A 86 -9.32 12.67 6.86
C HIS A 86 -8.07 13.07 7.63
N LYS A 87 -7.95 14.37 7.94
CA LYS A 87 -6.82 14.94 8.68
C LYS A 87 -6.57 14.28 10.04
N LYS A 88 -7.60 13.70 10.67
CA LYS A 88 -7.49 12.95 11.94
C LYS A 88 -6.50 11.78 11.87
N HIS A 89 -6.31 11.21 10.69
CA HIS A 89 -5.40 10.08 10.47
C HIS A 89 -3.96 10.50 10.14
N LYS A 90 -3.70 11.82 9.98
CA LYS A 90 -2.35 12.33 9.65
C LYS A 90 -1.28 12.01 10.68
N LYS A 91 -1.67 11.72 11.93
CA LYS A 91 -0.75 11.28 12.99
C LYS A 91 0.02 10.03 12.55
N TYR A 92 -0.68 9.08 11.94
CA TYR A 92 -0.19 7.75 11.60
C TYR A 92 0.04 7.56 10.09
N ILE A 93 -0.64 8.34 9.24
CA ILE A 93 -0.41 8.39 7.80
C ILE A 93 0.13 9.78 7.46
N ARG A 94 1.45 9.92 7.45
CA ARG A 94 2.09 11.22 7.25
C ARG A 94 2.17 11.55 5.77
N TYR A 95 1.33 12.50 5.36
CA TYR A 95 1.38 13.14 4.04
C TYR A 95 1.38 14.67 4.21
N PHE A 96 2.31 15.33 3.52
CA PHE A 96 2.56 16.76 3.61
C PHE A 96 2.22 17.48 2.31
N ASP A 97 2.03 18.79 2.37
CA ASP A 97 1.76 19.59 1.16
C ASP A 97 2.95 19.62 0.19
N ALA A 98 4.18 19.48 0.70
CA ALA A 98 5.40 19.31 -0.09
C ALA A 98 5.36 18.03 -0.95
N ASN A 99 4.60 17.03 -0.51
CA ASN A 99 4.52 15.71 -1.14
C ASN A 99 3.33 15.59 -2.10
N LYS A 100 2.55 16.66 -2.29
CA LYS A 100 1.43 16.68 -3.24
C LYS A 100 1.95 16.56 -4.67
N THR A 101 1.21 15.87 -5.53
CA THR A 101 1.49 15.68 -6.96
C THR A 101 1.19 16.95 -7.77
N THR A 102 1.95 18.00 -7.49
CA THR A 102 1.94 19.27 -8.22
C THR A 102 3.21 19.41 -9.04
N LYS A 103 3.15 20.17 -10.15
CA LYS A 103 4.31 20.43 -11.02
C LYS A 103 5.53 20.90 -10.21
N ASN A 104 5.31 21.86 -9.31
CA ASN A 104 6.36 22.45 -8.49
C ASN A 104 7.01 21.43 -7.55
N ASN A 105 6.21 20.57 -6.92
CA ASN A 105 6.73 19.55 -6.01
C ASN A 105 7.47 18.45 -6.77
N LEU A 106 6.95 18.01 -7.92
CA LEU A 106 7.60 17.01 -8.75
C LEU A 106 8.94 17.52 -9.31
N LEU A 107 9.01 18.79 -9.71
CA LEU A 107 10.26 19.43 -10.16
C LEU A 107 11.34 19.52 -9.08
N ARG A 108 10.94 19.69 -7.81
CA ARG A 108 11.89 19.72 -6.68
C ARG A 108 12.56 18.37 -6.44
N HIS A 109 11.90 17.29 -6.84
CA HIS A 109 12.41 15.94 -6.70
C HIS A 109 13.12 15.54 -8.00
N LYS A 110 14.44 15.29 -7.92
CA LYS A 110 15.33 14.97 -9.05
C LYS A 110 14.97 13.70 -9.86
N TYR A 111 13.88 13.01 -9.50
CA TYR A 111 13.50 11.71 -10.04
C TYR A 111 12.72 11.77 -11.37
N PHE A 112 12.36 12.97 -11.86
CA PHE A 112 11.59 13.11 -13.10
C PHE A 112 12.42 13.57 -14.29
N PRO A 113 12.58 12.73 -15.33
CA PRO A 113 13.01 13.20 -16.64
C PRO A 113 11.83 13.93 -17.34
N ASN A 114 12.03 15.19 -17.71
CA ASN A 114 11.15 16.05 -18.54
C ASN A 114 9.72 16.36 -18.01
N VAL A 115 9.63 17.19 -16.97
CA VAL A 115 8.37 17.77 -16.44
C VAL A 115 7.87 18.98 -17.24
N GLU A 116 8.51 19.33 -18.37
CA GLU A 116 8.14 20.52 -19.16
C GLU A 116 6.65 20.48 -19.55
N ASN A 117 6.14 19.30 -19.90
CA ASN A 117 4.75 19.06 -20.32
C ASN A 117 3.80 18.56 -19.21
N PHE A 118 4.15 18.72 -17.92
CA PHE A 118 3.26 18.24 -16.85
C PHE A 118 1.92 18.97 -16.84
N ASN A 119 0.86 18.29 -17.27
CA ASN A 119 -0.52 18.72 -17.18
C ASN A 119 -1.10 18.25 -15.84
N ARG A 120 -1.85 19.14 -15.16
CA ARG A 120 -2.54 18.84 -13.88
C ARG A 120 -3.44 17.61 -13.96
N ASN A 121 -3.93 17.27 -15.15
CA ASN A 121 -4.80 16.13 -15.38
C ASN A 121 -4.08 14.78 -15.48
N LEU A 122 -2.74 14.77 -15.58
CA LEU A 122 -1.96 13.52 -15.69
C LEU A 122 -2.08 12.62 -14.46
N LYS A 123 -2.37 13.22 -13.30
CA LYS A 123 -2.48 12.49 -12.03
C LYS A 123 -3.77 11.68 -11.85
N PHE A 124 -4.75 11.82 -12.74
CA PHE A 124 -6.04 11.13 -12.62
C PHE A 124 -6.06 9.85 -13.46
N PHE A 125 -6.73 8.81 -12.98
CA PHE A 125 -6.83 7.50 -13.65
C PHE A 125 -7.34 7.60 -15.09
N GLU A 126 -8.29 8.50 -15.33
CA GLU A 126 -8.93 8.72 -16.63
C GLU A 126 -7.95 9.17 -17.74
N ASN A 127 -6.73 9.57 -17.36
CA ASN A 127 -5.73 10.02 -18.31
C ASN A 127 -4.93 8.84 -18.87
N ARG A 128 -4.72 8.83 -20.19
CA ARG A 128 -3.93 7.79 -20.88
C ARG A 128 -2.51 7.67 -20.36
N ASP A 129 -1.91 8.78 -19.94
CA ASP A 129 -0.53 8.82 -19.46
C ASP A 129 -0.41 8.56 -17.95
N PHE A 130 -1.51 8.27 -17.25
CA PHE A 130 -1.52 8.05 -15.81
C PHE A 130 -0.58 6.92 -15.38
N PHE A 131 -0.63 5.76 -16.02
CA PHE A 131 0.22 4.62 -15.67
C PHE A 131 1.69 4.85 -16.03
N SER A 132 1.97 5.68 -17.03
CA SER A 132 3.34 6.12 -17.35
C SER A 132 3.91 6.97 -16.21
N LEU A 133 3.12 7.95 -15.73
CA LEU A 133 3.45 8.75 -14.55
C LEU A 133 3.59 7.90 -13.29
N LEU A 134 2.67 6.96 -13.07
CA LEU A 134 2.71 6.08 -11.91
C LEU A 134 4.00 5.26 -11.93
N ARG A 135 4.33 4.63 -13.08
CA ARG A 135 5.54 3.82 -13.25
C ARG A 135 6.82 4.58 -12.92
N SER A 136 6.94 5.86 -13.30
CA SER A 136 8.12 6.67 -12.97
C SER A 136 8.22 7.02 -11.49
N LEU A 137 7.11 6.97 -10.74
CA LEU A 137 7.03 7.28 -9.32
C LEU A 137 7.17 6.05 -8.41
N LEU A 138 6.96 4.82 -8.93
CA LEU A 138 7.03 3.59 -8.13
C LEU A 138 8.36 3.36 -7.40
N PRO A 139 9.54 3.65 -7.98
CA PRO A 139 10.82 3.42 -7.32
C PRO A 139 11.12 4.36 -6.15
N ILE A 140 10.26 5.33 -5.87
CA ILE A 140 10.50 6.33 -4.82
C ILE A 140 10.43 5.67 -3.43
N ASP A 141 11.10 6.32 -2.47
CA ASP A 141 11.02 5.95 -1.07
C ASP A 141 9.60 6.19 -0.51
N TYR A 142 9.11 5.23 0.28
CA TYR A 142 7.77 5.21 0.89
C TYR A 142 6.59 5.07 -0.09
N ALA A 143 5.37 5.30 0.39
CA ALA A 143 4.15 4.96 -0.34
C ALA A 143 3.71 6.05 -1.32
N LEU A 144 3.10 5.61 -2.42
CA LEU A 144 2.27 6.44 -3.30
C LEU A 144 0.82 6.38 -2.82
N LEU A 145 0.17 7.54 -2.67
CA LEU A 145 -1.21 7.62 -2.20
C LEU A 145 -2.15 8.04 -3.32
N ILE A 146 -3.01 7.10 -3.69
CA ILE A 146 -4.12 7.29 -4.59
C ILE A 146 -5.40 7.36 -3.74
N GLN A 147 -6.19 8.40 -3.94
CA GLN A 147 -7.46 8.56 -3.25
C GLN A 147 -8.41 9.44 -4.07
N ARG A 148 -9.67 9.50 -3.63
CA ARG A 148 -10.69 10.36 -4.24
C ARG A 148 -10.29 11.83 -4.13
N ASN A 149 -10.53 12.58 -5.20
CA ASN A 149 -10.50 14.04 -5.16
C ASN A 149 -11.68 14.55 -4.30
N GLN A 150 -11.46 15.66 -3.58
CA GLN A 150 -12.49 16.28 -2.73
C GLN A 150 -13.50 17.12 -3.53
N GLN A 151 -13.30 17.26 -4.84
CA GLN A 151 -14.20 18.02 -5.72
C GLN A 151 -15.46 17.22 -6.11
N THR A 152 -16.42 17.90 -6.73
CA THR A 152 -17.80 17.43 -6.97
C THR A 152 -17.95 16.18 -7.85
N LYS A 153 -16.94 15.79 -8.64
CA LYS A 153 -16.94 14.54 -9.41
C LYS A 153 -16.05 13.51 -8.74
N VAL A 154 -16.53 12.26 -8.63
CA VAL A 154 -15.75 11.12 -8.16
C VAL A 154 -14.62 10.87 -9.15
N LYS A 155 -13.46 11.43 -8.87
CA LYS A 155 -12.24 11.25 -9.65
C LYS A 155 -11.15 10.72 -8.73
N TYR A 156 -10.56 9.59 -9.10
CA TYR A 156 -9.41 9.04 -8.40
C TYR A 156 -8.14 9.53 -9.06
N GLY A 157 -7.17 9.87 -8.23
CA GLY A 157 -5.88 10.28 -8.73
C GLY A 157 -4.78 10.12 -7.71
N LEU A 158 -3.56 10.09 -8.21
CA LEU A 158 -2.36 10.13 -7.40
C LEU A 158 -2.30 11.49 -6.72
N THR A 159 -2.49 11.53 -5.40
CA THR A 159 -2.59 12.79 -4.65
C THR A 159 -1.28 13.18 -4.00
N HIS A 160 -0.56 12.20 -3.44
CA HIS A 160 0.70 12.41 -2.77
C HIS A 160 1.67 11.29 -3.13
N PHE A 161 2.94 11.64 -3.23
CA PHE A 161 4.06 10.69 -3.28
C PHE A 161 4.79 10.72 -1.92
N HIS A 162 5.64 9.73 -1.61
CA HIS A 162 6.43 9.72 -0.37
C HIS A 162 5.59 9.81 0.93
N VAL A 163 4.49 9.04 1.00
CA VAL A 163 3.61 8.94 2.18
C VAL A 163 4.17 7.93 3.17
N ARG A 164 4.35 8.34 4.43
CA ARG A 164 4.90 7.47 5.48
C ARG A 164 3.80 6.91 6.36
N ILE A 165 3.97 5.65 6.76
CA ILE A 165 3.09 4.98 7.71
C ILE A 165 3.87 4.87 9.03
N ASP A 166 3.46 5.68 10.00
CA ASP A 166 4.10 5.81 11.31
C ASP A 166 3.18 5.28 12.42
N TRP A 167 2.44 4.21 12.14
CA TRP A 167 1.67 3.50 13.16
C TRP A 167 2.51 2.38 13.79
N PRO A 168 2.66 2.32 15.13
CA PRO A 168 3.51 1.32 15.75
C PRO A 168 3.04 -0.12 15.48
N ILE A 169 4.00 -1.03 15.26
CA ILE A 169 3.71 -2.46 15.06
C ILE A 169 2.99 -3.05 16.28
N ALA A 170 3.35 -2.61 17.48
CA ALA A 170 2.68 -3.01 18.71
C ALA A 170 1.18 -2.60 18.71
N GLU A 171 0.86 -1.34 18.34
CA GLU A 171 -0.53 -0.89 18.22
C GLU A 171 -1.28 -1.69 17.13
N ALA A 172 -0.65 -1.95 15.98
CA ALA A 172 -1.24 -2.76 14.92
C ALA A 172 -1.51 -4.22 15.36
N SER A 173 -0.60 -4.80 16.14
CA SER A 173 -0.73 -6.16 16.66
C SER A 173 -1.81 -6.25 17.73
N GLU A 174 -1.88 -5.25 18.61
CA GLU A 174 -2.91 -5.13 19.64
C GLU A 174 -4.31 -4.99 19.02
N ASP A 175 -4.44 -4.12 18.01
CA ASP A 175 -5.67 -3.92 17.25
C ASP A 175 -6.16 -5.22 16.61
N LEU A 176 -5.27 -5.93 15.90
CA LEU A 176 -5.60 -7.23 15.31
C LEU A 176 -5.96 -8.28 16.37
N ALA A 177 -5.22 -8.32 17.48
CA ALA A 177 -5.47 -9.30 18.55
C ALA A 177 -6.82 -9.04 19.24
N ARG A 178 -7.22 -7.77 19.42
CA ARG A 178 -8.55 -7.38 19.92
C ARG A 178 -9.64 -7.74 18.93
N ASP A 179 -9.45 -7.45 17.64
CA ASP A 179 -10.39 -7.78 16.57
C ASP A 179 -10.68 -9.28 16.48
N LEU A 180 -9.62 -10.10 16.61
CA LEU A 180 -9.70 -11.56 16.65
C LEU A 180 -10.11 -12.11 18.03
N ARG A 181 -10.33 -11.24 19.02
CA ARG A 181 -10.75 -11.57 20.40
C ARG A 181 -9.76 -12.44 21.16
N TYR A 182 -8.48 -12.38 20.81
CA TYR A 182 -7.42 -13.04 21.58
C TYR A 182 -7.05 -12.28 22.86
N ILE A 183 -7.22 -10.96 22.85
CA ILE A 183 -7.04 -10.08 24.02
C ILE A 183 -8.26 -9.17 24.18
N SER A 184 -8.51 -8.73 25.42
CA SER A 184 -9.59 -7.79 25.75
C SER A 184 -9.08 -6.39 26.12
N LYS A 185 -7.84 -6.30 26.61
CA LYS A 185 -7.21 -5.08 27.11
C LYS A 185 -5.88 -4.85 26.41
N ASP A 186 -4.75 -4.81 27.11
CA ASP A 186 -3.48 -4.34 26.57
C ASP A 186 -2.57 -5.48 26.11
N LEU A 187 -1.76 -5.21 25.10
CA LEU A 187 -0.86 -6.21 24.51
C LEU A 187 0.17 -6.76 25.51
N TYR A 188 0.61 -5.92 26.44
CA TYR A 188 1.70 -6.21 27.38
C TYR A 188 1.23 -6.76 28.74
N GLU A 189 -0.07 -7.04 28.93
CA GLU A 189 -0.58 -7.51 30.23
C GLU A 189 0.10 -8.79 30.74
N LYS A 190 0.54 -9.66 29.82
CA LYS A 190 1.22 -10.92 30.16
C LYS A 190 2.72 -10.88 29.88
N GLY A 191 3.31 -9.68 29.81
CA GLY A 191 4.74 -9.44 29.61
C GLY A 191 5.19 -9.42 28.15
N ASP A 192 6.48 -9.11 27.96
CA ASP A 192 7.05 -8.80 26.63
C ASP A 192 6.98 -9.97 25.65
N LYS A 193 7.20 -11.20 26.13
CA LYS A 193 7.15 -12.40 25.29
C LYS A 193 5.76 -12.58 24.66
N TYR A 194 4.71 -12.27 25.40
CA TYR A 194 3.34 -12.35 24.92
C TYR A 194 3.07 -11.31 23.83
N ALA A 195 3.55 -10.08 24.02
CA ALA A 195 3.47 -9.04 23.01
C ALA A 195 4.26 -9.39 21.74
N GLU A 196 5.46 -9.94 21.88
CA GLU A 196 6.31 -10.37 20.77
C GLU A 196 5.66 -11.49 19.95
N ASP A 197 5.00 -12.45 20.62
CA ASP A 197 4.27 -13.53 19.95
C ASP A 197 3.08 -13.00 19.13
N PHE A 198 2.36 -11.99 19.62
CA PHE A 198 1.32 -11.34 18.81
C PHE A 198 1.86 -10.53 17.65
N GLN A 199 3.00 -9.85 17.82
CA GLN A 199 3.66 -9.20 16.68
C GLN A 199 4.03 -10.22 15.61
N LYS A 200 4.58 -11.39 15.98
CA LYS A 200 4.82 -12.49 15.05
C LYS A 200 3.54 -12.93 14.34
N LYS A 201 2.42 -13.02 15.07
CA LYS A 201 1.11 -13.36 14.52
C LYS A 201 0.55 -12.31 13.57
N LEU A 202 0.84 -11.02 13.77
CA LEU A 202 0.50 -9.97 12.81
C LEU A 202 1.17 -10.25 11.45
N PHE A 203 2.47 -10.52 11.43
CA PHE A 203 3.19 -10.85 10.18
C PHE A 203 2.65 -12.13 9.54
N GLU A 204 2.40 -13.18 10.33
CA GLU A 204 1.84 -14.44 9.86
C GLU A 204 0.45 -14.27 9.25
N TYR A 205 -0.43 -13.45 9.86
CA TYR A 205 -1.77 -13.17 9.38
C TYR A 205 -1.78 -12.56 7.97
N TYR A 206 -0.79 -11.72 7.67
CA TYR A 206 -0.61 -11.09 6.35
C TYR A 206 0.33 -11.87 5.42
N GLY A 207 0.78 -13.07 5.81
CA GLY A 207 1.61 -13.95 4.98
C GLY A 207 3.05 -13.44 4.76
N VAL A 208 3.57 -12.61 5.66
CA VAL A 208 4.90 -12.02 5.54
C VAL A 208 5.84 -12.60 6.63
N PRO A 209 7.14 -12.78 6.36
CA PRO A 209 8.10 -13.17 7.39
C PRO A 209 8.19 -12.16 8.53
N VAL A 210 8.34 -12.64 9.78
CA VAL A 210 8.44 -11.82 11.01
C VAL A 210 9.55 -10.76 10.95
N MET A 211 10.65 -11.07 10.26
CA MET A 211 11.81 -10.15 10.12
C MET A 211 11.75 -9.30 8.85
N ALA A 212 10.61 -9.25 8.16
CA ALA A 212 10.46 -8.38 7.00
C ALA A 212 10.53 -6.91 7.46
N GLY A 213 11.49 -6.17 6.91
CA GLY A 213 11.66 -4.74 7.14
C GLY A 213 11.09 -3.87 6.01
N GLY A 214 11.18 -2.56 6.21
CA GLY A 214 10.95 -1.58 5.14
C GLY A 214 9.51 -1.54 4.63
N ARG A 215 9.35 -1.66 3.30
CA ARG A 215 8.06 -1.51 2.60
C ARG A 215 7.04 -2.58 3.00
N ARG A 216 7.48 -3.81 3.26
CA ARG A 216 6.60 -4.93 3.67
C ARG A 216 5.98 -4.68 5.05
N THR A 217 6.79 -4.24 6.02
CA THR A 217 6.28 -3.85 7.35
C THR A 217 5.28 -2.70 7.24
N ALA A 218 5.64 -1.67 6.46
CA ALA A 218 4.77 -0.52 6.23
C ALA A 218 3.44 -0.95 5.60
N ALA A 219 3.46 -1.86 4.62
CA ALA A 219 2.26 -2.37 3.97
C ALA A 219 1.31 -3.10 4.92
N ILE A 220 1.84 -3.98 5.79
CA ILE A 220 1.06 -4.71 6.79
C ILE A 220 0.42 -3.75 7.79
N VAL A 221 1.21 -2.84 8.33
CA VAL A 221 0.76 -1.83 9.29
C VAL A 221 -0.30 -0.93 8.65
N ALA A 222 -0.10 -0.50 7.40
CA ALA A 222 -1.08 0.27 6.65
C ALA A 222 -2.37 -0.51 6.46
N ALA A 223 -2.28 -1.76 5.99
CA ALA A 223 -3.44 -2.63 5.77
C ALA A 223 -4.26 -2.77 7.05
N GLN A 224 -3.60 -3.03 8.19
CA GLN A 224 -4.28 -3.12 9.47
C GLN A 224 -4.92 -1.77 9.89
N TYR A 225 -4.19 -0.66 9.75
CA TYR A 225 -4.72 0.66 10.11
C TYR A 225 -5.97 1.03 9.29
N PHE A 226 -5.95 0.75 7.99
CA PHE A 226 -7.05 1.11 7.09
C PHE A 226 -8.32 0.29 7.33
N ARG A 227 -8.25 -0.87 8.00
CA ARG A 227 -9.44 -1.65 8.40
C ARG A 227 -10.34 -0.91 9.38
N GLN A 228 -9.79 0.05 10.11
CA GLN A 228 -10.56 0.91 11.02
C GLN A 228 -11.38 1.96 10.27
N LEU A 229 -11.15 2.13 8.95
CA LEU A 229 -11.87 3.09 8.13
C LEU A 229 -13.09 2.43 7.45
N PRO A 230 -14.19 3.17 7.22
CA PRO A 230 -15.41 2.60 6.64
C PRO A 230 -15.30 2.24 5.15
N GLY A 231 -14.34 2.82 4.43
CA GLY A 231 -14.12 2.64 3.00
C GLY A 231 -13.11 1.54 2.69
N ILE A 232 -13.16 1.00 1.47
CA ILE A 232 -12.18 -0.01 1.03
C ILE A 232 -10.84 0.68 0.77
N THR A 233 -9.74 0.07 1.20
CA THR A 233 -8.38 0.49 0.83
C THR A 233 -7.58 -0.73 0.42
N THR A 234 -6.92 -0.65 -0.72
CA THR A 234 -6.03 -1.69 -1.24
C THR A 234 -4.59 -1.21 -1.10
N VAL A 235 -3.74 -2.05 -0.53
CA VAL A 235 -2.31 -1.79 -0.35
C VAL A 235 -1.53 -2.77 -1.21
N TYR A 236 -0.66 -2.26 -2.07
CA TYR A 236 0.21 -3.04 -2.95
C TYR A 236 1.66 -2.89 -2.52
N VAL A 237 2.38 -4.00 -2.40
CA VAL A 237 3.79 -4.08 -2.01
C VAL A 237 4.49 -5.20 -2.75
#